data_AF-A0A7Y2CHK1-F1
#
_entry.id   AF-A0A7Y2CHK1-F1
#
_cell.length_a   1.000
_cell.length_b   1.000
_cell.length_c   1.000
_cell.angle_alpha   90.00
_cell.angle_beta   90.00
_cell.angle_gamma   90.00
#
_symmetry.space_group_name_H-M   'P 1'
#
loop_
_entity.id
_entity.type
_entity.pdbx_description
1 polymer ?
#
loop_
_entity_poly.entity_id
_entity_poly.type
_entity_poly.pdbx_seq_one_letter_code
_entity_poly.pdbx_strand_id
1 'polypeptide(L)'
;MKTTSVALALLCLILPVAPIVQIAPAHADGVAATDHAVAADNNPTPTDKPFLWMVDTTPPAFLYGTIHLPDRRVLAEPAMVTAAFDAAEALYTEIPMDREAMAGAMVAFQLTEGQTLTGLLSEELSERADAYLKERGLALAMLNQMTPIAVSV
;
A
#
# COMPACT_ATOMS: atom_id res chain seq x y z
N MET A 1 -12.95 28.77 -29.49
CA MET A 1 -12.42 27.45 -29.07
C MET A 1 -12.66 27.32 -27.57
N LYS A 2 -13.39 26.27 -27.17
CA LYS A 2 -13.90 26.08 -25.81
C LYS A 2 -12.80 25.51 -24.92
N THR A 3 -12.53 26.17 -23.80
CA THR A 3 -11.71 25.70 -22.69
C THR A 3 -12.51 24.71 -21.85
N THR A 4 -12.01 23.48 -21.69
CA THR A 4 -12.61 22.47 -20.81
C THR A 4 -11.67 22.28 -19.62
N SER A 5 -12.01 22.89 -18.48
CA SER A 5 -11.42 22.54 -17.18
C SER A 5 -11.92 21.16 -16.76
N VAL A 6 -11.02 20.22 -16.50
CA VAL A 6 -11.34 18.97 -15.81
C VAL A 6 -11.17 19.21 -14.32
N ALA A 7 -12.28 19.11 -13.59
CA ALA A 7 -12.34 19.27 -12.15
C ALA A 7 -11.88 17.98 -11.45
N LEU A 8 -10.94 18.14 -10.52
CA LEU A 8 -10.48 17.14 -9.57
C LEU A 8 -11.63 16.76 -8.61
N ALA A 9 -12.15 15.54 -8.73
CA ALA A 9 -13.16 15.01 -7.84
C ALA A 9 -12.50 14.38 -6.60
N LEU A 10 -12.30 15.21 -5.57
CA LEU A 10 -11.97 14.80 -4.22
C LEU A 10 -13.22 14.24 -3.54
N LEU A 11 -13.37 12.92 -3.45
CA LEU A 11 -14.44 12.30 -2.67
C LEU A 11 -13.97 12.07 -1.23
N CYS A 12 -14.10 13.11 -0.40
CA CYS A 12 -13.89 13.05 1.04
C CYS A 12 -15.25 12.80 1.71
N LEU A 13 -15.47 11.59 2.26
CA LEU A 13 -16.62 11.31 3.11
C LEU A 13 -16.29 11.68 4.56
N ILE A 14 -17.19 12.45 5.15
CA ILE A 14 -17.03 13.23 6.37
C ILE A 14 -17.74 12.50 7.53
N LEU A 15 -17.19 12.66 8.76
CA LEU A 15 -17.82 12.73 10.10
C LEU A 15 -17.37 11.64 11.11
N PRO A 16 -17.43 11.88 12.44
CA PRO A 16 -17.19 13.10 13.22
C PRO A 16 -16.07 12.93 14.28
N VAL A 17 -15.56 14.07 14.78
CA VAL A 17 -14.59 14.16 15.89
C VAL A 17 -15.26 13.86 17.24
N ALA A 18 -14.63 13.02 18.06
CA ALA A 18 -14.91 12.87 19.50
C ALA A 18 -13.60 12.54 20.26
N PRO A 19 -13.50 12.84 21.57
CA PRO A 19 -12.25 13.29 22.18
C PRO A 19 -11.33 12.18 22.68
N ILE A 20 -10.07 12.60 22.77
CA ILE A 20 -8.88 11.99 23.36
C ILE A 20 -9.20 11.20 24.63
N VAL A 21 -8.98 9.88 24.59
CA VAL A 21 -8.70 9.06 25.77
C VAL A 21 -7.27 8.57 25.65
N GLN A 22 -6.42 9.11 26.52
CA GLN A 22 -5.01 8.77 26.63
C GLN A 22 -4.89 7.54 27.52
N ILE A 23 -4.49 6.40 26.95
CA ILE A 23 -4.10 5.20 27.71
C ILE A 23 -2.62 4.99 27.42
N ALA A 24 -1.79 5.18 28.46
CA ALA A 24 -0.37 4.85 28.44
C ALA A 24 -0.19 3.32 28.34
N PRO A 25 0.87 2.81 27.69
CA PRO A 25 1.15 1.39 27.70
C PRO A 25 1.72 0.98 29.06
N ALA A 26 1.14 -0.08 29.62
CA ALA A 26 1.78 -0.86 30.66
C ALA A 26 2.96 -1.61 30.03
N HIS A 27 4.15 -1.39 30.58
CA HIS A 27 5.34 -2.18 30.26
C HIS A 27 5.09 -3.66 30.60
N ALA A 28 5.39 -4.53 29.66
CA ALA A 28 5.71 -5.93 29.93
C ALA A 28 6.94 -6.29 29.10
N ASP A 29 8.03 -6.57 29.81
CA ASP A 29 9.34 -6.90 29.30
C ASP A 29 9.36 -8.23 28.55
N GLY A 30 10.20 -8.29 27.50
CA GLY A 30 11.09 -9.44 27.30
C GLY A 30 10.83 -10.33 26.08
N VAL A 31 11.40 -9.95 24.92
CA VAL A 31 12.29 -10.82 24.13
C VAL A 31 13.34 -9.92 23.47
N ALA A 32 14.61 -10.13 23.80
CA ALA A 32 15.74 -9.37 23.26
C ALA A 32 15.96 -9.72 21.77
N ALA A 33 15.39 -8.92 20.88
CA ALA A 33 15.87 -8.76 19.53
C ALA A 33 17.03 -7.76 19.56
N THR A 34 18.19 -8.16 19.04
CA THR A 34 19.39 -7.33 18.97
C THR A 34 19.10 -6.01 18.26
N ASP A 35 19.26 -4.94 19.02
CA ASP A 35 18.99 -3.55 18.72
C ASP A 35 19.89 -3.05 17.57
N HIS A 36 19.34 -2.95 16.36
CA HIS A 36 19.77 -1.90 15.43
C HIS A 36 18.84 -0.72 15.68
N ALA A 37 19.10 0.02 16.76
CA ALA A 37 18.48 1.31 17.03
C ALA A 37 18.90 2.30 15.94
N VAL A 38 18.23 2.24 14.80
CA VAL A 38 17.98 3.47 14.05
C VAL A 38 16.92 4.19 14.87
N ALA A 39 17.35 5.13 15.71
CA ALA A 39 16.47 6.15 16.25
C ALA A 39 15.97 7.00 15.07
N ALA A 40 15.01 6.44 14.32
CA ALA A 40 14.36 7.11 13.23
C ALA A 40 13.34 8.07 13.83
N ASP A 41 13.37 9.31 13.36
CA ASP A 41 12.16 10.11 13.31
C ASP A 41 11.05 9.20 12.72
N ASN A 42 10.04 8.87 13.53
CA ASN A 42 8.98 7.93 13.17
C ASN A 42 8.05 8.48 12.06
N ASN A 43 8.37 9.66 11.53
CA ASN A 43 7.67 10.33 10.46
C ASN A 43 8.52 10.28 9.17
N PRO A 44 8.31 9.28 8.30
CA PRO A 44 9.02 9.22 7.04
C PRO A 44 8.71 10.47 6.20
N THR A 45 9.76 11.02 5.60
CA THR A 45 9.67 12.13 4.64
C THR A 45 9.85 11.58 3.22
N PRO A 46 9.33 12.25 2.18
CA PRO A 46 9.60 11.88 0.80
C PRO A 46 11.10 11.75 0.52
N THR A 47 11.48 10.74 -0.25
CA THR A 47 12.87 10.54 -0.66
C THR A 47 13.25 11.53 -1.77
N ASP A 48 14.45 12.11 -1.66
CA ASP A 48 15.06 12.88 -2.76
C ASP A 48 15.48 11.99 -3.93
N LYS A 49 15.53 10.67 -3.72
CA LYS A 49 15.92 9.65 -4.70
C LYS A 49 14.81 8.61 -4.82
N PRO A 50 13.71 8.92 -5.52
CA PRO A 50 12.73 7.89 -5.86
C PRO A 50 13.40 6.81 -6.74
N PHE A 51 12.84 5.61 -6.76
CA PHE A 51 13.26 4.54 -7.67
C PHE A 51 12.81 4.82 -9.12
N LEU A 52 13.04 6.05 -9.59
CA LEU A 52 12.76 6.52 -10.94
C LEU A 52 14.06 6.56 -11.73
N TRP A 53 14.17 5.70 -12.74
CA TRP A 53 15.33 5.58 -13.60
C TRP A 53 14.98 6.08 -14.99
N MET A 54 15.80 6.97 -15.54
CA MET A 54 15.69 7.37 -16.94
C MET A 54 16.41 6.34 -17.81
N VAL A 55 15.75 5.90 -18.87
CA VAL A 55 16.31 5.05 -19.92
C VAL A 55 16.65 5.94 -21.11
N ASP A 56 17.89 5.82 -21.60
CA ASP A 56 18.41 6.66 -22.68
C ASP A 56 17.82 6.23 -24.03
N THR A 57 16.66 6.78 -24.36
CA THR A 57 15.92 6.58 -25.61
C THR A 57 15.50 7.92 -26.20
N THR A 58 15.03 7.91 -27.46
CA THR A 58 14.44 9.09 -28.10
C THR A 58 13.04 8.77 -28.61
N PRO A 59 11.96 9.30 -28.00
CA PRO A 59 11.93 10.14 -26.78
C PRO A 59 12.39 9.38 -25.52
N PRO A 60 12.77 10.07 -24.42
CA PRO A 60 13.22 9.42 -23.20
C PRO A 60 12.13 8.55 -22.57
N ALA A 61 12.52 7.41 -22.02
CA ALA A 61 11.64 6.52 -21.28
C ALA A 61 12.05 6.50 -19.80
N PHE A 62 11.12 6.14 -18.92
CA PHE A 62 11.36 6.04 -17.49
C PHE A 62 10.92 4.67 -16.96
N LEU A 63 11.72 4.08 -16.09
CA LEU A 63 11.39 2.91 -15.30
C LEU A 63 11.18 3.35 -13.86
N TYR A 64 9.96 3.17 -13.35
CA TYR A 64 9.62 3.55 -11.98
C TYR A 64 9.29 2.30 -11.15
N GLY A 65 10.12 2.04 -10.14
CA GLY A 65 9.90 0.95 -9.18
C GLY A 65 9.03 1.39 -8.02
N THR A 66 7.92 0.69 -7.79
CA THR A 66 6.96 1.00 -6.72
C THR A 66 6.69 -0.21 -5.83
N ILE A 67 6.38 0.05 -4.56
CA ILE A 67 5.70 -0.90 -3.69
C ILE A 67 4.41 -0.24 -3.21
N HIS A 68 3.30 -0.98 -3.21
CA HIS A 68 2.02 -0.46 -2.74
C HIS A 68 1.98 -0.55 -1.21
N LEU A 69 1.90 0.59 -0.54
CA LEU A 69 1.74 0.69 0.91
C LEU A 69 0.74 1.80 1.26
N PRO A 70 -0.43 1.49 1.84
CA PRO A 70 -1.42 2.50 2.24
C PRO A 70 -1.08 3.15 3.59
N ASP A 71 0.19 3.45 3.83
CA ASP A 71 0.64 4.20 4.99
C ASP A 71 0.71 5.68 4.65
N ARG A 72 -0.13 6.49 5.32
CA ARG A 72 -0.24 7.94 5.10
C ARG A 72 1.10 8.67 5.14
N ARG A 73 2.07 8.15 5.89
CA ARG A 73 3.37 8.78 6.06
C ARG A 73 4.25 8.68 4.80
N VAL A 74 3.92 7.78 3.85
CA VAL A 74 4.70 7.57 2.61
C VAL A 74 3.91 7.85 1.32
N LEU A 75 2.73 8.47 1.42
CA LEU A 75 1.88 8.76 0.25
C LEU A 75 2.32 9.99 -0.56
N ALA A 76 3.27 10.77 -0.05
CA ALA A 76 3.72 11.97 -0.73
C ALA A 76 4.66 11.61 -1.90
N GLU A 77 4.17 11.82 -3.12
CA GLU A 77 4.95 11.60 -4.34
C GLU A 77 5.99 12.69 -4.57
N PRO A 78 7.26 12.35 -4.86
CA PRO A 78 8.26 13.32 -5.24
C PRO A 78 7.92 14.02 -6.55
N ALA A 79 8.11 15.34 -6.62
CA ALA A 79 7.72 16.16 -7.78
C ALA A 79 8.34 15.68 -9.13
N MET A 80 9.53 15.08 -9.11
CA MET A 80 10.17 14.53 -10.32
C MET A 80 9.43 13.32 -10.89
N VAL A 81 8.75 12.53 -10.04
CA VAL A 81 7.93 11.39 -10.46
C VAL A 81 6.69 11.91 -11.16
N THR A 82 5.97 12.86 -10.53
CA THR A 82 4.80 13.51 -11.14
C THR A 82 5.14 14.15 -12.49
N ALA A 83 6.26 14.88 -12.58
CA ALA A 83 6.69 15.49 -13.84
C ALA A 83 6.99 14.45 -14.94
N ALA A 84 7.57 13.29 -14.60
CA ALA A 84 7.83 12.22 -15.56
C ALA A 84 6.52 11.57 -16.05
N PHE A 85 5.54 11.37 -15.16
CA PHE A 85 4.21 10.89 -15.52
C PHE A 85 3.46 11.89 -16.42
N ASP A 86 3.47 13.17 -16.08
CA ASP A 86 2.78 14.22 -16.84
C ASP A 86 3.36 14.38 -18.26
N ALA A 87 4.65 14.14 -18.44
CA ALA A 87 5.33 14.20 -19.73
C ALA A 87 5.19 12.90 -20.56
N ALA A 88 4.76 11.80 -19.96
CA ALA A 88 4.68 10.51 -20.64
C ALA A 88 3.46 10.42 -21.56
N GLU A 89 3.67 10.03 -22.82
CA GLU A 89 2.58 9.78 -23.76
C GLU A 89 1.89 8.43 -23.52
N ALA A 90 2.58 7.49 -22.86
CA ALA A 90 2.09 6.15 -22.57
C ALA A 90 2.65 5.64 -21.23
N LEU A 91 1.85 4.84 -20.54
CA LEU A 91 2.22 4.12 -19.32
C LEU A 91 2.12 2.62 -19.55
N TYR A 92 3.21 1.92 -19.25
CA TYR A 92 3.28 0.46 -19.28
C TYR A 92 3.55 -0.04 -17.86
N THR A 93 2.65 -0.88 -17.36
CA THR A 93 2.75 -1.51 -16.04
C THR A 93 3.34 -2.92 -16.17
N GLU A 94 3.85 -3.47 -15.06
CA GLU A 94 4.41 -4.83 -15.03
C GLU A 94 3.42 -5.90 -15.52
N ILE A 95 2.16 -5.74 -15.14
CA ILE A 95 1.05 -6.57 -15.61
C ILE A 95 0.15 -5.70 -16.47
N PRO A 96 -0.26 -6.14 -17.67
CA PRO A 96 -1.23 -5.41 -18.48
C PRO A 96 -2.51 -5.10 -17.70
N MET A 97 -3.04 -3.90 -17.87
CA MET A 97 -4.22 -3.43 -17.13
C MET A 97 -5.54 -3.65 -17.88
N ASP A 98 -5.52 -4.50 -18.90
CA ASP A 98 -6.73 -4.94 -19.58
C ASP A 98 -7.51 -5.96 -18.72
N ARG A 99 -8.80 -6.13 -19.05
CA ARG A 99 -9.72 -6.96 -18.28
C ARG A 99 -9.26 -8.42 -18.18
N GLU A 100 -8.66 -8.97 -19.23
CA GLU A 100 -8.29 -10.37 -19.28
C GLU A 100 -7.07 -10.64 -18.39
N ALA A 101 -6.04 -9.80 -18.51
CA ALA A 101 -4.86 -9.85 -17.65
C ALA A 101 -5.22 -9.64 -16.17
N MET A 102 -6.09 -8.68 -15.88
CA MET A 102 -6.59 -8.44 -14.51
C MET A 102 -7.33 -9.66 -13.95
N ALA A 103 -8.21 -10.29 -14.73
CA ALA A 103 -8.93 -11.49 -14.28
C ALA A 103 -7.98 -12.66 -14.02
N GLY A 104 -6.96 -12.86 -14.86
CA GLY A 104 -5.92 -13.86 -14.65
C GLY A 104 -5.10 -13.59 -13.38
N ALA A 105 -4.73 -12.33 -13.13
CA ALA A 105 -3.99 -11.94 -11.92
C ALA A 105 -4.78 -12.22 -10.63
N MET A 106 -6.10 -12.05 -10.62
CA MET A 106 -6.93 -12.37 -9.45
C MET A 106 -6.89 -13.87 -9.09
N VAL A 107 -6.67 -14.75 -10.06
CA VAL A 107 -6.48 -16.18 -9.79
C VAL A 107 -5.13 -16.43 -9.10
N ALA A 108 -4.08 -15.73 -9.49
CA ALA A 108 -2.76 -15.84 -8.85
C ALA A 108 -2.75 -15.36 -7.38
N PHE A 109 -3.72 -14.53 -7.01
CA PHE A 109 -3.92 -14.06 -5.63
C PHE A 109 -4.74 -15.00 -4.75
N GLN A 110 -5.24 -16.11 -5.30
CA GLN A 110 -5.92 -17.13 -4.52
C GLN A 110 -4.93 -18.18 -4.01
N LEU A 111 -5.16 -18.66 -2.79
CA LEU A 111 -4.44 -19.78 -2.22
C LEU A 111 -4.84 -21.09 -2.91
N THR A 112 -3.94 -22.07 -2.90
CA THR A 112 -4.23 -23.41 -3.42
C THR A 112 -5.20 -24.16 -2.50
N GLU A 113 -5.87 -25.19 -3.04
CA GLU A 113 -6.82 -25.99 -2.27
C GLU A 113 -6.20 -26.54 -0.97
N GLY A 114 -6.93 -26.39 0.13
CA GLY A 114 -6.50 -26.83 1.45
C GLY A 114 -5.62 -25.84 2.22
N GLN A 115 -5.15 -24.76 1.57
CA GLN A 115 -4.50 -23.64 2.27
C GLN A 115 -5.52 -22.60 2.72
N THR A 116 -5.22 -21.93 3.83
CA THR A 116 -5.99 -20.77 4.29
C THR A 116 -5.04 -19.69 4.77
N LEU A 117 -5.43 -18.43 4.62
CA LEU A 117 -4.64 -17.30 5.11
C LEU A 117 -4.35 -17.45 6.61
N THR A 118 -5.36 -17.71 7.45
CA THR A 118 -5.17 -17.96 8.89
C THR A 118 -4.27 -19.16 9.18
N GLY A 119 -4.24 -20.16 8.30
CA GLY A 119 -3.34 -21.32 8.43
C GLY A 119 -1.89 -21.02 8.06
N LEU A 120 -1.61 -19.92 7.35
CA LEU A 120 -0.27 -19.45 7.00
C LEU A 120 0.31 -18.48 8.04
N LEU A 121 -0.54 -17.83 8.82
CA LEU A 121 -0.15 -16.84 9.82
C LEU A 121 0.06 -17.52 11.20
N SER A 122 0.87 -16.90 12.05
CA SER A 122 0.89 -17.26 13.47
C SER A 122 -0.44 -16.88 14.13
N GLU A 123 -0.73 -17.49 15.28
CA GLU A 123 -1.92 -17.17 16.08
C GLU A 123 -1.94 -15.69 16.48
N GLU A 124 -0.83 -15.18 17.04
CA GLU A 124 -0.68 -13.78 17.42
C GLU A 124 -0.93 -12.82 16.25
N LEU A 125 -0.37 -13.12 15.07
CA LEU A 125 -0.55 -12.27 13.89
C LEU A 125 -1.98 -12.33 13.37
N SER A 126 -2.61 -13.50 13.42
CA SER A 126 -4.01 -13.70 13.02
C SER A 126 -4.95 -12.88 13.91
N GLU A 127 -4.76 -12.92 15.23
CA GLU A 127 -5.56 -12.15 16.19
C GLU A 127 -5.42 -10.64 15.97
N ARG A 128 -4.18 -10.17 15.78
CA ARG A 128 -3.89 -8.76 15.50
C ARG A 128 -4.52 -8.29 14.19
N ALA A 129 -4.38 -9.08 13.13
CA ALA A 129 -4.95 -8.77 11.82
C ALA A 129 -6.48 -8.78 11.85
N ASP A 130 -7.10 -9.76 12.51
CA ASP A 130 -8.55 -9.86 12.63
C ASP A 130 -9.13 -8.70 13.46
N ALA A 131 -8.47 -8.28 14.54
CA ALA A 131 -8.85 -7.09 15.29
C ALA A 131 -8.81 -5.81 14.42
N TYR A 132 -7.72 -5.62 13.66
CA TYR A 132 -7.56 -4.48 12.76
C TYR A 132 -8.63 -4.43 11.64
N LEU A 133 -8.98 -5.59 11.08
CA LEU A 133 -10.01 -5.71 10.05
C LEU A 133 -11.42 -5.48 10.62
N LYS A 134 -11.70 -5.95 11.84
CA LYS A 134 -13.00 -5.77 12.51
C LYS A 134 -13.34 -4.31 12.74
N GLU A 135 -12.35 -3.49 13.09
CA GLU A 135 -12.52 -2.03 13.18
C GLU A 135 -12.98 -1.40 11.84
N ARG A 136 -12.73 -2.07 10.71
CA ARG A 136 -13.10 -1.67 9.35
C ARG A 136 -14.30 -2.44 8.80
N GLY A 137 -15.00 -3.21 9.63
CA GLY A 137 -16.18 -3.99 9.24
C GLY A 137 -15.87 -5.25 8.44
N LEU A 138 -14.63 -5.75 8.50
CA LEU A 138 -14.18 -6.96 7.83
C LEU A 138 -13.76 -8.01 8.87
N ALA A 139 -13.82 -9.29 8.52
CA ALA A 139 -13.26 -10.37 9.35
C ALA A 139 -12.15 -11.08 8.56
N LEU A 140 -11.05 -11.45 9.23
CA LEU A 140 -9.93 -12.13 8.58
C LEU A 140 -10.36 -13.42 7.88
N ALA A 141 -11.32 -14.14 8.47
CA ALA A 141 -11.90 -15.36 7.90
C ALA A 141 -12.52 -15.17 6.50
N MET A 142 -13.00 -13.96 6.16
CA MET A 142 -13.53 -13.66 4.82
C MET A 142 -12.45 -13.66 3.75
N LEU A 143 -11.19 -13.49 4.15
CA LEU A 143 -10.01 -13.41 3.29
C LEU A 143 -9.24 -14.74 3.24
N ASN A 144 -9.78 -15.82 3.80
CA ASN A 144 -9.04 -17.08 3.97
C ASN A 144 -8.58 -17.71 2.66
N GLN A 145 -9.20 -17.39 1.53
CA GLN A 145 -8.80 -17.92 0.22
C GLN A 145 -7.81 -17.01 -0.51
N MET A 146 -7.36 -15.91 0.11
CA MET A 146 -6.43 -14.95 -0.50
C MET A 146 -5.02 -15.17 0.02
N THR A 147 -4.02 -14.99 -0.85
CA THR A 147 -2.61 -15.03 -0.45
C THR A 147 -2.26 -13.83 0.44
N PRO A 148 -1.21 -13.91 1.28
CA PRO A 148 -0.81 -12.79 2.12
C PRO A 148 -0.53 -11.50 1.34
N ILE A 149 0.10 -11.59 0.16
CA ILE A 149 0.38 -10.41 -0.67
C ILE A 149 -0.89 -9.76 -1.24
N ALA A 150 -1.96 -10.54 -1.43
CA ALA A 150 -3.22 -10.02 -1.95
C ALA A 150 -3.99 -9.17 -0.92
N VAL A 151 -3.65 -9.32 0.36
CA VAL A 151 -4.31 -8.63 1.49
C VAL A 151 -3.35 -7.78 2.31
N SER A 152 -2.07 -7.75 1.96
CA SER A 152 -1.09 -6.85 2.54
C SER A 152 -1.32 -5.44 1.99
N VAL A 153 -2.29 -4.75 2.58
CA VAL A 153 -2.55 -3.33 2.39
C VAL A 153 -2.48 -2.66 3.76
#